data_AF-A0A6B3IHJ3-F1
#
_entry.id   AF-A0A6B3IHJ3-F1
#
_cell.length_a   1.000
_cell.length_b   1.000
_cell.length_c   1.000
_cell.angle_alpha   90.00
_cell.angle_beta   90.00
_cell.angle_gamma   90.00
#
_symmetry.space_group_name_H-M   'P 1'
#
loop_
_entity.id
_entity.type
_entity.pdbx_description
1 polymer ?
#
loop_
_entity_poly.entity_id
_entity_poly.type
_entity_poly.pdbx_seq_one_letter_code
_entity_poly.pdbx_strand_id
1 'polypeptide(L)'
;NADDATRYRVDSEVEAWRAHDPVQLLERELTGRGLLDDEGIERAREAAERMAAALRDRMNADPELAPMDLFTHVYAEQTSQLREQAAALRAELDAEQDHEHSAEESR
;
A
#
# COMPACT_ATOMS: atom_id res chain seq x y z
N ASN A 1 -2.81 -0.89 -11.62
CA ASN A 1 -1.50 -1.21 -12.25
C ASN A 1 -1.51 -0.60 -13.65
N ALA A 2 -0.42 0.04 -14.07
CA ALA A 2 -0.31 0.74 -15.36
C ALA A 2 0.26 -0.15 -16.48
N ASP A 3 0.79 -1.34 -16.15
CA ASP A 3 1.34 -2.29 -17.11
C ASP A 3 0.29 -3.31 -17.57
N ASP A 4 0.36 -3.66 -18.86
CA ASP A 4 -0.40 -4.75 -19.48
C ASP A 4 0.58 -5.73 -20.12
N ALA A 5 0.90 -6.78 -19.37
CA ALA A 5 1.85 -7.80 -19.77
C ALA A 5 1.45 -8.54 -21.06
N THR A 6 0.15 -8.54 -21.44
CA THR A 6 -0.33 -9.24 -22.65
C THR A 6 0.22 -8.62 -23.94
N ARG A 7 0.74 -7.39 -23.87
CA ARG A 7 1.36 -6.71 -25.01
C ARG A 7 2.71 -7.28 -25.43
N TYR A 8 3.43 -7.92 -24.51
CA TYR A 8 4.83 -8.30 -24.73
C TYR A 8 5.14 -9.74 -24.34
N ARG A 9 4.20 -10.44 -23.68
CA ARG A 9 4.36 -11.81 -23.24
C ARG A 9 3.22 -12.67 -23.77
N VAL A 10 3.60 -13.81 -24.32
CA VAL A 10 2.64 -14.81 -24.83
C VAL A 10 2.19 -15.74 -23.72
N ASP A 11 0.94 -16.20 -23.78
CA ASP A 11 0.35 -17.05 -22.74
C ASP A 11 1.15 -18.35 -22.51
N SER A 12 1.72 -18.94 -23.56
CA SER A 12 2.52 -20.16 -23.46
C SER A 12 3.76 -20.02 -22.57
N GLU A 13 4.36 -18.83 -22.53
CA GLU A 13 5.46 -18.53 -21.63
C GLU A 13 4.98 -18.51 -20.18
N VAL A 14 3.82 -17.90 -19.91
CA VAL A 14 3.23 -17.85 -18.57
C VAL A 14 2.85 -19.25 -18.08
N GLU A 15 2.22 -20.06 -18.93
CA GLU A 15 1.84 -21.43 -18.56
C GLU A 15 3.05 -22.29 -18.20
N ALA A 16 4.16 -22.17 -18.94
CA ALA A 16 5.39 -22.88 -18.62
C ALA A 16 5.89 -22.55 -17.20
N TRP A 17 5.75 -21.29 -16.78
CA TRP A 17 6.13 -20.86 -15.43
C TRP A 17 5.12 -21.26 -14.35
N ARG A 18 3.82 -21.37 -14.67
CA ARG A 18 2.82 -21.86 -13.70
C ARG A 18 3.11 -23.29 -13.23
N ALA A 19 3.66 -24.13 -14.11
CA ALA A 19 4.09 -25.48 -13.73
C ALA A 19 5.30 -25.49 -12.76
N HIS A 20 6.01 -24.36 -12.64
CA HIS A 20 7.18 -24.19 -11.77
C HIS A 20 6.88 -23.26 -10.57
N ASP A 21 5.60 -23.15 -10.20
CA ASP A 21 5.18 -22.36 -9.05
C ASP A 21 5.88 -22.87 -7.77
N PRO A 22 6.73 -22.05 -7.12
CA PRO A 22 7.49 -22.48 -5.94
C PRO A 22 6.58 -22.83 -4.76
N VAL A 23 5.38 -22.23 -4.66
CA VAL A 23 4.43 -22.54 -3.59
C VAL A 23 3.90 -23.96 -3.77
N GLN A 24 3.46 -24.31 -4.98
CA GLN A 24 2.98 -25.66 -5.29
C GLN A 24 4.08 -26.72 -5.18
N LEU A 25 5.31 -26.39 -5.59
CA LEU A 25 6.46 -27.29 -5.45
C LEU A 25 6.76 -27.60 -3.97
N LEU A 26 6.73 -26.58 -3.12
CA LEU A 26 6.96 -26.75 -1.69
C LEU A 26 5.82 -27.50 -1.00
N GLU A 27 4.56 -27.16 -1.33
CA GLU A 27 3.38 -27.84 -0.79
C GLU A 27 3.44 -29.34 -1.07
N ARG A 28 3.68 -29.73 -2.33
CA ARG A 28 3.84 -31.14 -2.72
C ARG A 28 4.92 -31.87 -1.94
N GLU A 29 6.06 -31.22 -1.71
CA GLU A 29 7.17 -31.82 -0.99
C GLU A 29 6.83 -32.03 0.50
N LEU A 30 6.19 -31.05 1.13
CA LEU A 30 5.79 -31.14 2.54
C LEU A 30 4.68 -32.17 2.75
N THR A 31 3.69 -32.23 1.88
CA THR A 31 2.63 -33.25 1.91
C THR A 31 3.19 -34.64 1.62
N GLY A 32 4.10 -34.78 0.65
CA GLY A 32 4.78 -36.04 0.36
C GLY A 32 5.60 -36.59 1.53
N ARG A 33 6.10 -35.71 2.41
CA ARG A 33 6.80 -36.07 3.65
C ARG A 33 5.89 -36.23 4.87
N GLY A 34 4.59 -35.98 4.74
CA GLY A 34 3.63 -35.99 5.84
C GLY A 34 3.84 -34.85 6.86
N LEU A 35 4.50 -33.76 6.45
CA LEU A 35 4.75 -32.58 7.28
C LEU A 35 3.64 -31.52 7.15
N LEU A 36 2.81 -31.66 6.12
CA LEU A 36 1.67 -30.81 5.83
C LEU A 36 0.50 -31.68 5.39
N ASP A 37 -0.69 -31.38 5.90
CA ASP A 37 -1.95 -32.02 5.54
C ASP A 37 -2.94 -30.99 4.99
N ASP A 38 -4.07 -31.47 4.47
CA ASP A 38 -5.12 -30.64 3.89
C ASP A 38 -5.65 -29.60 4.89
N GLU A 39 -5.75 -29.98 6.18
CA GLU A 39 -6.15 -29.05 7.23
C GLU A 39 -5.11 -27.93 7.42
N GLY A 40 -3.82 -28.26 7.38
CA GLY A 40 -2.73 -27.29 7.45
C GLY A 40 -2.70 -26.34 6.26
N ILE A 41 -2.97 -26.84 5.05
CA ILE A 41 -3.08 -26.01 3.84
C ILE A 41 -4.24 -25.02 4.00
N GLU A 42 -5.41 -25.49 4.43
CA GLU A 42 -6.57 -24.62 4.58
C GLU A 42 -6.35 -23.57 5.67
N ARG A 43 -5.79 -23.95 6.82
CA ARG A 43 -5.44 -22.98 7.88
C ARG A 43 -4.47 -21.89 7.38
N ALA A 44 -3.49 -22.25 6.56
CA ALA A 44 -2.55 -21.29 5.98
C ALA A 44 -3.25 -20.35 5.00
N ARG A 45 -4.12 -20.89 4.12
CA ARG A 45 -4.93 -20.13 3.18
C ARG A 45 -5.82 -19.12 3.89
N GLU A 46 -6.58 -19.55 4.90
CA GLU A 46 -7.44 -18.66 5.67
C GLU A 46 -6.65 -17.59 6.41
N ALA A 47 -5.49 -17.93 6.97
CA ALA A 47 -4.62 -16.96 7.64
C ALA A 47 -4.12 -15.88 6.67
N ALA A 48 -3.72 -16.28 5.46
CA ALA A 48 -3.33 -15.36 4.41
C ALA A 48 -4.48 -14.43 3.99
N GLU A 49 -5.70 -14.96 3.81
CA GLU A 49 -6.86 -14.15 3.46
C GLU A 49 -7.23 -13.15 4.57
N ARG A 50 -7.23 -13.58 5.84
CA ARG A 50 -7.45 -12.67 6.98
C ARG A 50 -6.41 -11.55 7.02
N MET A 51 -5.14 -11.89 6.82
CA MET A 51 -4.05 -10.91 6.78
C MET A 51 -4.23 -9.93 5.62
N ALA A 52 -4.55 -10.43 4.43
CA ALA A 52 -4.74 -9.62 3.23
C ALA A 52 -5.96 -8.69 3.36
N ALA A 53 -7.06 -9.17 3.94
CA ALA A 53 -8.24 -8.37 4.23
C ALA A 53 -7.92 -7.24 5.22
N ALA A 54 -7.32 -7.56 6.36
CA ALA A 54 -6.93 -6.56 7.36
C ALA A 54 -5.94 -5.53 6.80
N LEU A 55 -5.03 -5.95 5.91
CA LEU A 55 -4.12 -5.03 5.23
C LEU A 55 -4.88 -4.08 4.31
N ARG A 56 -5.80 -4.59 3.48
CA ARG A 56 -6.63 -3.77 2.59
C ARG A 56 -7.45 -2.76 3.38
N ASP A 57 -8.09 -3.19 4.47
CA ASP A 57 -8.89 -2.32 5.32
C ASP A 57 -8.04 -1.17 5.89
N ARG A 58 -6.84 -1.48 6.38
CA ARG A 58 -5.91 -0.46 6.90
C ARG A 58 -5.36 0.48 5.83
N MET A 59 -5.11 -0.02 4.62
CA MET A 59 -4.56 0.79 3.52
C MET A 59 -5.62 1.65 2.83
N ASN A 60 -6.90 1.29 2.95
CA ASN A 60 -8.03 2.06 2.42
C ASN A 60 -8.60 3.07 3.43
N ALA A 61 -8.08 3.12 4.66
CA ALA A 61 -8.44 4.17 5.59
C ALA A 61 -7.97 5.52 5.05
N ASP A 62 -8.80 6.56 5.18
CA ASP A 62 -8.41 7.91 4.80
C ASP A 62 -7.17 8.33 5.59
N PRO A 63 -6.07 8.70 4.92
CA PRO A 63 -4.86 9.10 5.60
C PRO A 63 -5.08 10.47 6.26
N GLU A 64 -4.67 10.59 7.52
CA GLU A 64 -4.43 11.91 8.11
C GLU A 64 -3.21 12.51 7.43
N LEU A 65 -3.43 13.43 6.50
CA LEU A 65 -2.37 14.13 5.81
C LEU A 65 -1.83 15.23 6.72
N ALA A 66 -0.53 15.23 6.95
CA ALA A 66 0.19 16.34 7.59
C ALA A 66 0.94 17.12 6.49
N PRO A 67 0.36 18.23 5.95
CA PRO A 67 0.95 18.94 4.81
C PRO A 67 2.39 19.39 5.03
N MET A 68 2.78 19.61 6.29
CA MET A 68 4.14 19.99 6.65
C MET A 68 5.18 18.89 6.37
N ASP A 69 4.77 17.61 6.31
CA ASP A 69 5.68 16.49 6.05
C ASP A 69 6.27 16.52 4.64
N LEU A 70 5.68 17.28 3.72
CA LEU A 70 6.27 17.61 2.42
C LEU A 70 7.68 18.21 2.56
N PHE A 71 7.99 18.87 3.68
CA PHE A 71 9.26 19.55 3.91
C PHE A 71 10.15 18.88 4.97
N THR A 72 9.57 18.10 5.89
CA THR A 72 10.25 17.55 7.08
C THR A 72 11.36 16.56 6.73
N HIS A 73 11.13 15.68 5.74
CA HIS A 73 12.00 14.52 5.48
C HIS A 73 12.89 14.66 4.24
N VAL A 74 13.03 15.88 3.71
CA VAL A 74 13.83 16.14 2.50
C VAL A 74 15.33 16.10 2.79
N TYR A 75 15.74 16.61 3.96
CA TYR A 75 17.12 16.60 4.44
C TYR A 75 17.14 16.28 5.94
N ALA A 76 18.30 15.88 6.46
CA ALA A 76 18.47 15.67 7.91
C ALA A 76 18.15 16.95 8.71
N GLU A 77 18.52 18.12 8.17
CA GLU A 77 18.11 19.42 8.67
C GLU A 77 17.43 20.19 7.53
N GLN A 78 16.26 20.77 7.83
CA GLN A 78 15.54 21.58 6.87
C GLN A 78 16.36 22.80 6.46
N THR A 79 16.50 23.04 5.16
CA THR A 79 17.21 24.21 4.62
C THR A 79 16.41 25.50 4.85
N SER A 80 17.04 26.66 4.71
CA SER A 80 16.34 27.96 4.78
C SER A 80 15.21 28.07 3.76
N GLN A 81 15.45 27.63 2.53
CA GLN A 81 14.46 27.70 1.45
C GLN A 81 13.25 26.81 1.75
N LEU A 82 13.47 25.61 2.29
CA LEU A 82 12.38 24.72 2.68
C LEU A 82 11.59 25.29 3.86
N ARG A 83 12.22 26.01 4.80
CA ARG A 83 11.51 26.72 5.88
C ARG A 83 10.62 27.83 5.36
N GLU A 84 11.10 28.59 4.38
CA GLU A 84 10.32 29.65 3.72
C GLU A 84 9.10 29.08 2.98
N GLN A 85 9.29 28.01 2.20
CA GLN A 85 8.18 27.33 1.49
C GLN A 85 7.17 26.73 2.46
N ALA A 86 7.65 26.09 3.54
CA ALA A 86 6.81 25.57 4.61
C ALA A 86 5.99 26.66 5.30
N ALA A 87 6.56 27.85 5.51
CA ALA A 87 5.86 28.98 6.08
C ALA A 87 4.78 29.53 5.12
N ALA A 88 5.07 29.60 3.83
CA ALA A 88 4.10 30.02 2.81
C ALA A 88 2.90 29.08 2.73
N LEU A 89 3.13 27.76 2.65
CA LEU A 89 2.04 26.78 2.61
C LEU A 89 1.18 26.82 3.89
N ARG A 90 1.80 27.01 5.05
CA ARG A 90 1.06 27.14 6.31
C ARG A 90 0.12 28.35 6.28
N ALA A 91 0.60 29.49 5.80
CA ALA A 91 -0.23 30.70 5.70
C ALA A 91 -1.42 30.52 4.74
N GLU A 92 -1.24 29.74 3.66
CA GLU A 92 -2.32 29.40 2.73
C GLU A 92 -3.38 28.51 3.39
N LEU A 93 -2.96 27.45 4.09
CA LEU A 93 -3.87 26.55 4.81
C LEU A 93 -4.64 27.27 5.93
N ASP A 94 -3.97 28.12 6.71
CA ASP A 94 -4.60 28.90 7.78
C ASP A 94 -5.71 29.80 7.19
N ALA A 95 -5.43 30.45 6.04
CA ALA A 95 -6.41 31.29 5.35
C ALA A 95 -7.60 30.49 4.79
N GLU A 96 -7.36 29.28 4.26
CA GLU A 96 -8.45 28.38 3.80
C GLU A 96 -9.35 27.95 4.96
N GLN A 97 -8.78 27.60 6.11
CA GLN A 97 -9.54 27.22 7.31
C GLN A 97 -10.41 28.36 7.85
N ASP A 98 -9.88 29.58 7.92
CA ASP A 98 -10.63 30.76 8.36
C ASP A 98 -11.83 31.06 7.41
N HIS A 99 -11.63 30.83 6.11
CA HIS A 99 -12.67 30.98 5.09
C HIS A 99 -13.79 29.92 5.24
N GLU A 100 -13.43 28.66 5.47
CA GLU A 100 -14.40 27.58 5.69
C GLU A 100 -15.22 27.81 6.96
N HIS A 101 -14.57 28.24 8.06
CA HIS A 101 -15.24 28.53 9.33
C HIS A 101 -16.25 29.68 9.21
N SER A 102 -15.85 30.77 8.54
CA SER A 102 -16.72 31.94 8.30
C SER A 102 -17.95 31.60 7.43
N ALA A 103 -17.79 30.66 6.49
CA ALA A 103 -18.87 30.19 5.63
C ALA A 103 -19.86 29.25 6.35
N GLU A 104 -19.41 28.48 7.35
CA GLU A 104 -20.27 27.65 8.19
C GLU A 104 -21.06 28.46 9.22
N GLU A 105 -20.47 29.49 9.83
CA GLU A 105 -21.17 30.38 10.79
C GLU A 105 -22.28 31.22 10.15
N SER A 106 -22.19 31.45 8.82
CA SER A 106 -23.16 32.24 8.07
C SER A 106 -24.34 31.43 7.51
N ARG A 107 -24.39 30.11 7.72
CA ARG A 107 -25.42 29.19 7.21
C ARG A 107 -26.40 28.79 8.31
#